data_AF-A0A8J8DBB7-F1
#
_entry.id   AF-A0A8J8DBB7-F1
#
_cell.length_a   1.000
_cell.length_b   1.000
_cell.length_c   1.000
_cell.angle_alpha   90.00
_cell.angle_beta   90.00
_cell.angle_gamma   90.00
#
_symmetry.space_group_name_H-M   'P 1'
#
loop_
_entity.id
_entity.type
_entity.pdbx_description
1 polymer ?
#
loop_
_entity_poly.entity_id
_entity_poly.type
_entity_poly.pdbx_seq_one_letter_code
_entity_poly.pdbx_strand_id
1 'polypeptide(L)'
;MEGEILELLRLERAREPLSPGKRLREFQKRIQSLKNGDEVEVAGFLIGRKPPGAPLDGAYYLLSPIPPSELASLGKNEFRTYLVIRATEMTKMKGEVRPGSHVLVRGITDAYPWGNLRMVHAKEIEGRDYSDYWRDYSEFALSGREVGELFENTVYLRDDMRKALIYSLFGVPYTPLPETRSWGEGFGYTVYRYGEGTGLLALWKALKYLYKGLPWEVRLSRKRVIETEDPLLGIDFRLGNPNGSDVKYYTPLTKKALSALPKWVEPFLTGKRSIGLIPENREPNPRDALARISETPFVLVPWEEKPYFEESREFRQLLPNLLVTVFLHRAKVTSLGGEVMREFRERYIELREWGRREYGREFEVLSVPSSFLNNRTRYVLDARLFGAVSRFRGEPGRRVVREVVGISEAIINDWAVVIKENPEILISLEREYERYVPRDVRAQRALMLIYDIAATSTEGEMTAEEVVRTLVSRGFSRTDALELLERFIKTGYLYEPFPGKLKLVR
;
A
#
# COMPACT_ATOMS: atom_id res chain seq x y z
N MET A 1 19.13 -18.09 -35.26
CA MET A 1 20.36 -18.02 -34.44
C MET A 1 20.52 -16.71 -33.67
N GLU A 2 20.82 -15.54 -34.24
CA GLU A 2 20.99 -14.30 -33.43
C GLU A 2 19.70 -13.84 -32.71
N GLY A 3 18.53 -13.99 -33.33
CA GLY A 3 17.24 -13.67 -32.72
C GLY A 3 16.84 -14.60 -31.57
N GLU A 4 17.14 -15.90 -31.68
CA GLU A 4 16.88 -16.91 -30.64
C GLU A 4 17.86 -16.78 -29.47
N ILE A 5 19.12 -16.38 -29.73
CA ILE A 5 20.10 -16.07 -28.68
C ILE A 5 19.70 -14.80 -27.93
N LEU A 6 19.11 -13.79 -28.60
CA LEU A 6 18.55 -12.60 -27.96
C LEU A 6 17.29 -12.91 -27.14
N GLU A 7 16.46 -13.85 -27.59
CA GLU A 7 15.32 -14.36 -26.82
C GLU A 7 15.77 -15.20 -25.61
N LEU A 8 16.76 -16.08 -25.79
CA LEU A 8 17.38 -16.85 -24.70
C LEU A 8 18.10 -15.94 -23.70
N LEU A 9 18.80 -14.90 -24.15
CA LEU A 9 19.37 -13.87 -23.29
C LEU A 9 18.30 -13.01 -22.62
N ARG A 10 17.12 -12.81 -23.22
CA ARG A 10 15.99 -12.15 -22.55
C ARG A 10 15.36 -13.05 -21.48
N LEU A 11 15.39 -14.36 -21.68
CA LEU A 11 14.92 -15.37 -20.73
C LEU A 11 15.96 -15.65 -19.61
N GLU A 12 17.26 -15.44 -19.88
CA GLU A 12 18.36 -15.57 -18.89
C GLU A 12 18.75 -14.25 -18.19
N ARG A 13 18.45 -13.08 -18.76
CA ARG A 13 18.92 -11.80 -18.19
C ARG A 13 18.12 -11.43 -16.96
N ALA A 14 18.75 -11.58 -15.81
CA ALA A 14 18.49 -10.74 -14.65
C ALA A 14 18.31 -9.28 -15.12
N ARG A 15 17.16 -8.69 -14.79
CA ARG A 15 16.81 -7.32 -15.18
C ARG A 15 17.94 -6.37 -14.77
N GLU A 16 18.27 -5.40 -15.62
CA GLU A 16 19.34 -4.45 -15.29
C GLU A 16 18.94 -3.60 -14.06
N PRO A 17 19.73 -3.61 -12.98
CA PRO A 17 19.41 -2.83 -11.77
C PRO A 17 19.54 -1.32 -12.01
N LEU A 18 18.53 -0.57 -11.56
CA LEU A 18 18.59 0.90 -11.53
C LEU A 18 19.46 1.36 -10.35
N SER A 19 20.76 1.49 -10.59
CA SER A 19 21.73 1.91 -9.57
C SER A 19 21.90 3.43 -9.47
N PRO A 20 22.24 3.98 -8.29
CA PRO A 20 22.58 5.41 -8.14
C PRO A 20 23.72 5.84 -9.07
N GLY A 21 24.76 5.01 -9.18
CA GLY A 21 25.92 5.30 -10.04
C GLY A 21 25.58 5.42 -11.53
N LYS A 22 24.62 4.61 -12.03
CA LYS A 22 24.12 4.74 -13.40
C LYS A 22 23.42 6.07 -13.62
N ARG A 23 22.47 6.42 -12.75
CA ARG A 23 21.70 7.69 -12.79
C ARG A 23 22.61 8.91 -12.72
N LEU A 24 23.63 8.88 -11.86
CA LEU A 24 24.65 9.94 -11.76
C LEU A 24 25.42 10.11 -13.07
N ARG A 25 25.88 9.02 -13.71
CA ARG A 25 26.62 9.09 -14.98
C ARG A 25 25.75 9.56 -16.13
N GLU A 26 24.50 9.10 -16.21
CA GLU A 26 23.53 9.56 -17.22
C GLU A 26 23.24 11.04 -17.08
N PHE A 27 23.04 11.52 -15.85
CA PHE A 27 22.86 12.93 -15.56
C PHE A 27 24.09 13.76 -15.92
N GLN A 28 25.30 13.30 -15.58
CA GLN A 28 26.53 13.96 -15.98
C GLN A 28 26.65 14.08 -17.50
N LYS A 29 26.42 12.99 -18.24
CA LYS A 29 26.45 12.99 -19.70
C LYS A 29 25.45 13.99 -20.28
N ARG A 30 24.21 13.99 -19.76
CA ARG A 30 23.15 14.93 -20.18
C ARG A 30 23.56 16.38 -19.94
N ILE A 31 24.13 16.70 -18.79
CA ILE A 31 24.55 18.06 -18.46
C ILE A 31 25.75 18.51 -19.31
N GLN A 32 26.69 17.60 -19.58
CA GLN A 32 27.87 17.88 -20.40
C GLN A 32 27.54 18.08 -21.88
N SER A 33 26.44 17.51 -22.38
CA SER A 33 26.00 17.70 -23.77
C SER A 33 25.30 19.04 -24.03
N LEU A 34 24.88 19.76 -22.98
CA LEU A 34 24.23 21.08 -23.11
C LEU A 34 25.25 22.12 -23.56
N LYS A 35 24.94 22.98 -24.52
CA LYS A 35 25.82 24.11 -24.91
C LYS A 35 25.55 25.31 -24.02
N ASN A 36 26.48 26.26 -23.96
CA ASN A 36 26.24 27.52 -23.24
C ASN A 36 25.22 28.37 -24.00
N GLY A 37 24.31 29.01 -23.28
CA GLY A 37 23.26 29.85 -23.86
C GLY A 37 21.99 29.10 -24.28
N ASP A 38 21.95 27.77 -24.15
CA ASP A 38 20.78 26.97 -24.45
C ASP A 38 19.71 27.12 -23.34
N GLU A 39 18.44 27.15 -23.73
CA GLU A 39 17.34 27.01 -22.78
C GLU A 39 17.15 25.54 -22.43
N VAL A 40 17.08 25.24 -21.13
CA VAL A 40 17.00 23.86 -20.63
C VAL A 40 15.96 23.72 -19.52
N GLU A 41 15.39 22.52 -19.45
CA GLU A 41 14.65 22.03 -18.28
C GLU A 41 15.40 20.84 -17.67
N VAL A 42 15.74 20.93 -16.39
CA VAL A 42 16.46 19.87 -15.65
C VAL A 42 15.78 19.61 -14.31
N ALA A 43 15.46 18.35 -14.05
CA ALA A 43 14.90 17.90 -12.78
C ALA A 43 15.98 17.32 -11.85
N GLY A 44 15.76 17.42 -10.55
CA GLY A 44 16.59 16.79 -9.53
C GLY A 44 16.21 17.21 -8.12
N PHE A 45 17.02 16.84 -7.14
CA PHE A 45 16.84 17.13 -5.72
C PHE A 45 17.65 18.34 -5.32
N LEU A 46 16.97 19.35 -4.79
CA LEU A 46 17.60 20.62 -4.43
C LEU A 46 18.45 20.47 -3.16
N ILE A 47 19.70 20.88 -3.23
CA ILE A 47 20.61 20.99 -2.10
C ILE A 47 20.77 22.48 -1.80
N GLY A 48 20.24 22.91 -0.66
CA GLY A 48 20.26 24.30 -0.21
C GLY A 48 21.61 24.78 0.33
N ARG A 49 22.71 24.45 -0.35
CA ARG A 49 24.06 24.86 0.02
C ARG A 49 24.74 25.56 -1.15
N LYS A 50 25.50 26.62 -0.81
CA LYS A 50 26.30 27.38 -1.75
C LYS A 50 27.46 26.50 -2.25
N PRO A 51 27.62 26.31 -3.57
CA PRO A 51 28.76 25.58 -4.12
C PRO A 51 30.08 26.34 -3.92
N PRO A 52 31.23 25.64 -3.89
CA PRO A 52 32.55 26.27 -3.85
C PRO A 52 32.75 27.23 -5.03
N GLY A 53 33.43 28.35 -4.79
CA GLY A 53 33.73 29.35 -5.82
C GLY A 53 32.53 30.18 -6.33
N ALA A 54 31.36 30.09 -5.68
CA ALA A 54 30.19 30.84 -6.13
C ALA A 54 30.35 32.35 -5.91
N PRO A 55 30.10 33.18 -6.94
CA PRO A 55 30.11 34.64 -6.83
C PRO A 55 29.12 35.19 -5.79
N LEU A 56 29.18 36.50 -5.55
CA LEU A 56 28.32 37.24 -4.61
C LEU A 56 27.15 37.97 -5.28
N ASP A 57 26.87 37.65 -6.54
CA ASP A 57 25.90 38.32 -7.41
C ASP A 57 24.53 37.63 -7.45
N GLY A 58 24.32 36.58 -6.66
CA GLY A 58 23.08 35.81 -6.63
C GLY A 58 23.07 34.71 -5.57
N ALA A 59 21.93 34.03 -5.47
CA ALA A 59 21.79 32.83 -4.65
C ALA A 59 22.19 31.60 -5.48
N TYR A 60 23.06 30.78 -4.93
CA TYR A 60 23.56 29.58 -5.60
C TYR A 60 23.18 28.32 -4.84
N TYR A 61 22.67 27.35 -5.57
CA TYR A 61 22.26 26.04 -5.05
C TYR A 61 22.88 24.92 -5.87
N LEU A 62 22.82 23.70 -5.35
CA LEU A 62 23.22 22.49 -6.05
C LEU A 62 21.97 21.63 -6.33
N LEU A 63 21.98 20.93 -7.46
CA LEU A 63 20.94 19.98 -7.83
C LEU A 63 21.58 18.59 -8.00
N SER A 64 21.05 17.60 -7.29
CA SER A 64 21.48 16.20 -7.39
C SER A 64 20.47 15.37 -8.19
N PRO A 65 20.88 14.43 -9.04
CA PRO A 65 19.95 13.55 -9.76
C PRO A 65 19.40 12.39 -8.92
N ILE A 66 19.90 12.21 -7.69
CA ILE A 66 19.53 11.10 -6.82
C ILE A 66 18.94 11.61 -5.50
N PRO A 67 18.02 10.86 -4.89
CA PRO A 67 17.32 11.30 -3.68
C PRO A 67 18.26 11.42 -2.48
N PRO A 68 17.87 12.19 -1.44
CA PRO A 68 18.69 12.46 -0.26
C PRO A 68 19.34 11.22 0.38
N SER A 69 18.59 10.12 0.52
CA SER A 69 19.10 8.92 1.20
C SER A 69 20.12 8.15 0.40
N GLU A 70 19.97 8.11 -0.92
CA GLU A 70 20.96 7.51 -1.80
C GLU A 70 22.24 8.35 -1.82
N LEU A 71 22.10 9.68 -1.95
CA LEU A 71 23.21 10.61 -1.92
C LEU A 71 24.03 10.49 -0.63
N ALA A 72 23.34 10.36 0.52
CA ALA A 72 23.97 10.16 1.82
C ALA A 72 24.59 8.77 2.01
N SER A 73 24.19 7.78 1.21
CA SER A 73 24.72 6.41 1.29
C SER A 73 25.98 6.18 0.45
N LEU A 74 26.30 7.09 -0.47
CA LEU A 74 27.49 7.00 -1.31
C LEU A 74 28.77 7.04 -0.46
N GLY A 75 29.70 6.12 -0.70
CA GLY A 75 31.03 6.13 -0.06
C GLY A 75 31.85 7.37 -0.39
N LYS A 76 32.93 7.62 0.36
CA LYS A 76 33.79 8.82 0.18
C LYS A 76 34.38 8.92 -1.24
N ASN A 77 34.70 7.79 -1.86
CA ASN A 77 35.31 7.71 -3.19
C ASN A 77 34.31 7.44 -4.31
N GLU A 78 33.01 7.36 -4.00
CA GLU A 78 31.99 7.13 -5.02
C GLU A 78 31.72 8.40 -5.83
N PHE A 79 31.44 8.19 -7.12
CA PHE A 79 31.20 9.27 -8.07
C PHE A 79 30.01 10.12 -7.64
N ARG A 80 30.15 11.44 -7.68
CA ARG A 80 29.10 12.43 -7.42
C ARG A 80 29.09 13.45 -8.54
N THR A 81 27.91 13.91 -8.91
CA THR A 81 27.73 14.97 -9.89
C THR A 81 26.59 15.88 -9.46
N TYR A 82 26.73 17.16 -9.77
CA TYR A 82 25.75 18.17 -9.45
C TYR A 82 25.63 19.19 -10.58
N LEU A 83 24.45 19.80 -10.67
CA LEU A 83 24.23 21.00 -11.47
C LEU A 83 24.15 22.20 -10.53
N VAL A 84 24.88 23.27 -10.84
CA VAL A 84 24.76 24.53 -10.09
C VAL A 84 23.54 25.29 -10.60
N ILE A 85 22.73 25.81 -9.68
CA ILE A 85 21.59 26.67 -10.01
C ILE A 85 21.90 28.06 -9.47
N ARG A 86 21.87 29.07 -10.36
CA ARG A 86 21.93 30.48 -9.97
C ARG A 86 20.51 31.05 -10.00
N ALA A 87 20.03 31.45 -8.83
CA ALA A 87 18.76 32.14 -8.64
C ALA A 87 19.01 33.61 -8.30
N THR A 88 18.17 34.48 -8.86
CA THR A 88 18.21 35.94 -8.63
C THR A 88 16.81 36.42 -8.24
N GLU A 89 16.65 37.72 -8.00
CA GLU A 89 15.35 38.33 -7.71
C GLU A 89 14.32 38.11 -8.83
N MET A 90 14.78 37.86 -10.07
CA MET A 90 13.92 37.61 -11.22
C MET A 90 13.46 36.15 -11.35
N THR A 91 14.04 35.24 -10.57
CA THR A 91 13.73 33.81 -10.63
C THR A 91 12.37 33.53 -9.98
N LYS A 92 11.45 32.92 -10.74
CA LYS A 92 10.12 32.54 -10.23
C LYS A 92 10.20 31.24 -9.44
N MET A 93 9.67 31.23 -8.22
CA MET A 93 9.56 30.02 -7.39
C MET A 93 8.09 29.55 -7.36
N LYS A 94 7.83 28.27 -7.62
CA LYS A 94 6.50 27.67 -7.55
C LYS A 94 6.50 26.39 -6.72
N GLY A 95 5.44 26.18 -5.93
CA GLY A 95 5.30 24.98 -5.10
C GLY A 95 6.28 24.91 -3.93
N GLU A 96 6.53 23.71 -3.43
CA GLU A 96 7.40 23.49 -2.26
C GLU A 96 8.88 23.34 -2.66
N VAL A 97 9.58 24.47 -2.71
CA VAL A 97 11.02 24.52 -3.02
C VAL A 97 11.81 24.63 -1.72
N ARG A 98 12.33 23.49 -1.23
CA ARG A 98 13.12 23.38 0.00
C ARG A 98 14.29 22.41 -0.18
N PRO A 99 15.33 22.46 0.68
CA PRO A 99 16.41 21.48 0.64
C PRO A 99 15.89 20.04 0.80
N GLY A 100 16.19 19.20 -0.18
CA GLY A 100 15.73 17.81 -0.29
C GLY A 100 14.52 17.62 -1.21
N SER A 101 13.78 18.69 -1.57
CA SER A 101 12.64 18.60 -2.50
C SER A 101 13.08 18.19 -3.90
N HIS A 102 12.25 17.40 -4.58
CA HIS A 102 12.35 17.18 -6.02
C HIS A 102 11.85 18.44 -6.74
N VAL A 103 12.66 19.01 -7.63
CA VAL A 103 12.36 20.27 -8.32
C VAL A 103 12.67 20.16 -9.81
N LEU A 104 11.91 20.89 -10.62
CA LEU A 104 12.19 21.16 -12.03
C LEU A 104 12.76 22.58 -12.15
N VAL A 105 13.94 22.70 -12.75
CA VAL A 105 14.60 23.98 -12.99
C VAL A 105 14.55 24.30 -14.47
N ARG A 106 14.04 25.48 -14.81
CA ARG A 106 14.02 26.01 -16.18
C ARG A 106 14.90 27.24 -16.27
N GLY A 107 15.77 27.30 -17.26
CA GLY A 107 16.71 28.41 -17.36
C GLY A 107 17.67 28.31 -18.52
N ILE A 108 18.71 29.14 -18.47
CA ILE A 108 19.76 29.20 -19.50
C ILE A 108 21.03 28.56 -18.96
N THR A 109 21.60 27.64 -19.71
CA THR A 109 22.83 26.93 -19.36
C THR A 109 24.06 27.81 -19.51
N ASP A 110 25.03 27.60 -18.62
CA ASP A 110 26.30 28.31 -18.62
C ASP A 110 27.41 27.46 -17.99
N ALA A 111 28.66 27.90 -18.14
CA ALA A 111 29.78 27.33 -17.42
C ALA A 111 29.79 27.80 -15.97
N TYR A 112 30.27 26.95 -15.06
CA TYR A 112 30.55 27.33 -13.68
C TYR A 112 32.06 27.40 -13.45
N PRO A 113 32.60 28.39 -12.73
CA PRO A 113 34.05 28.60 -12.57
C PRO A 113 34.70 27.63 -11.57
N TRP A 114 34.27 26.37 -11.52
CA TRP A 114 34.83 25.36 -10.63
C TRP A 114 34.80 23.97 -11.26
N GLY A 115 35.96 23.50 -11.72
CA GLY A 115 36.11 22.19 -12.34
C GLY A 115 35.21 22.00 -13.56
N ASN A 116 34.53 20.86 -13.62
CA ASN A 116 33.62 20.49 -14.71
C ASN A 116 32.14 20.75 -14.37
N LEU A 117 31.86 21.56 -13.33
CA LEU A 117 30.50 21.91 -12.97
C LEU A 117 29.89 22.79 -14.06
N ARG A 118 28.61 22.55 -14.35
CA ARG A 118 27.80 23.41 -15.22
C ARG A 118 26.83 24.18 -14.34
N MET A 119 26.34 25.30 -14.87
CA MET A 119 25.39 26.16 -14.19
C MET A 119 24.14 26.34 -15.04
N VAL A 120 23.00 26.55 -14.39
CA VAL A 120 21.79 27.09 -15.02
C VAL A 120 21.42 28.40 -14.32
N HIS A 121 21.30 29.47 -15.11
CA HIS A 121 20.65 30.71 -14.71
C HIS A 121 19.15 30.48 -14.67
N ALA A 122 18.59 30.26 -13.48
CA ALA A 122 17.21 29.85 -13.32
C ALA A 122 16.24 31.00 -13.64
N LYS A 123 15.36 30.77 -14.61
CA LYS A 123 14.16 31.58 -14.84
C LYS A 123 13.03 31.15 -13.89
N GLU A 124 12.92 29.85 -13.66
CA GLU A 124 11.88 29.25 -12.83
C GLU A 124 12.40 28.01 -12.09
N ILE A 125 12.00 27.84 -10.83
CA ILE A 125 12.21 26.62 -10.03
C ILE A 125 10.85 26.19 -9.48
N GLU A 126 10.41 25.00 -9.88
CA GLU A 126 9.11 24.44 -9.55
C GLU A 126 9.27 23.16 -8.71
N GLY A 127 8.65 23.11 -7.52
CA GLY A 127 8.57 21.90 -6.72
C GLY A 127 7.69 20.84 -7.40
N ARG A 128 8.20 19.60 -7.47
CA ARG A 128 7.54 18.44 -8.08
C ARG A 128 7.29 17.34 -7.06
N ASP A 129 6.31 16.47 -7.33
CA ASP A 129 6.04 15.32 -6.45
C ASP A 129 7.19 14.31 -6.56
N TYR A 130 7.47 13.60 -5.47
CA TYR A 130 8.48 12.55 -5.46
C TYR A 130 8.14 11.40 -6.42
N SER A 131 6.86 11.17 -6.72
CA SER A 131 6.44 10.17 -7.70
C SER A 131 6.88 10.53 -9.11
N ASP A 132 7.02 11.82 -9.44
CA ASP A 132 7.46 12.26 -10.78
C ASP A 132 8.90 11.83 -11.04
N TYR A 133 9.77 11.81 -10.02
CA TYR A 133 11.14 11.30 -10.12
C TYR A 133 11.19 9.85 -10.62
N TRP A 134 10.31 9.00 -10.12
CA TRP A 134 10.29 7.58 -10.51
C TRP A 134 9.70 7.34 -11.91
N ARG A 135 8.88 8.27 -12.41
CA ARG A 135 8.30 8.18 -13.76
C ARG A 135 9.35 8.32 -14.86
N ASP A 136 10.40 9.09 -14.60
CA ASP A 136 11.52 9.28 -15.54
C ASP A 136 12.30 7.98 -15.82
N TYR A 137 12.11 6.94 -15.02
CA TYR A 137 12.76 5.63 -15.14
C TYR A 137 11.80 4.52 -15.55
N SER A 138 10.70 4.85 -16.24
CA SER A 138 9.62 3.91 -16.53
C SER A 138 10.07 2.63 -17.24
N GLU A 139 11.12 2.70 -18.05
CA GLU A 139 11.73 1.58 -18.76
C GLU A 139 12.38 0.54 -17.85
N PHE A 140 12.67 0.89 -16.59
CA PHE A 140 13.23 -0.01 -15.56
C PHE A 140 12.16 -0.74 -14.75
N ALA A 141 10.88 -0.46 -14.98
CA ALA A 141 9.79 -1.14 -14.30
C ALA A 141 9.88 -2.66 -14.50
N LEU A 142 9.57 -3.38 -13.43
CA LEU A 142 9.35 -4.82 -13.39
C LEU A 142 7.91 -5.16 -13.82
N SER A 143 7.77 -6.24 -14.57
CA SER A 143 6.49 -6.90 -14.84
C SER A 143 5.95 -7.60 -13.61
N GLY A 144 4.64 -7.92 -13.60
CA GLY A 144 4.04 -8.65 -12.49
C GLY A 144 4.64 -10.04 -12.25
N ARG A 145 5.20 -10.67 -13.29
CA ARG A 145 5.91 -11.96 -13.18
C ARG A 145 7.25 -11.78 -12.48
N GLU A 146 8.06 -10.81 -12.92
CA GLU A 146 9.34 -10.49 -12.29
C GLU A 146 9.17 -10.10 -10.82
N VAL A 147 8.14 -9.30 -10.48
CA VAL A 147 7.83 -9.00 -9.08
C VAL A 147 7.45 -10.27 -8.30
N GLY A 148 6.68 -11.18 -8.91
CA GLY A 148 6.38 -12.48 -8.32
C GLY A 148 7.66 -13.24 -7.98
N GLU A 149 8.46 -13.56 -9.00
CA GLU A 149 9.73 -14.31 -8.92
C GLU A 149 10.70 -13.71 -7.89
N LEU A 150 10.80 -12.37 -7.85
CA LEU A 150 11.64 -11.65 -6.88
C LEU A 150 11.26 -11.98 -5.43
N PHE A 151 9.96 -12.09 -5.14
CA PHE A 151 9.47 -12.47 -3.81
C PHE A 151 9.53 -13.98 -3.57
N GLU A 152 9.26 -14.82 -4.57
CA GLU A 152 9.38 -16.28 -4.42
C GLU A 152 10.80 -16.70 -4.02
N ASN A 153 11.82 -16.08 -4.62
CA ASN A 153 13.23 -16.37 -4.37
C ASN A 153 13.78 -15.76 -3.06
N THR A 154 12.98 -14.96 -2.35
CA THR A 154 13.44 -14.22 -1.15
C THR A 154 12.63 -14.59 0.08
N VAL A 155 11.31 -14.73 -0.06
CA VAL A 155 10.38 -14.93 1.04
C VAL A 155 9.42 -16.06 0.67
N TYR A 156 9.62 -17.21 1.32
CA TYR A 156 8.77 -18.38 1.16
C TYR A 156 7.58 -18.27 2.13
N LEU A 157 6.38 -18.18 1.57
CA LEU A 157 5.10 -18.06 2.27
C LEU A 157 4.04 -18.82 1.47
N ARG A 158 2.93 -19.20 2.14
CA ARG A 158 1.70 -19.62 1.46
C ARG A 158 1.32 -18.59 0.39
N ASP A 159 0.90 -19.07 -0.78
CA ASP A 159 0.74 -18.24 -1.98
C ASP A 159 -0.18 -17.03 -1.74
N ASP A 160 -1.29 -17.17 -1.03
CA ASP A 160 -2.20 -16.06 -0.70
C ASP A 160 -1.55 -14.99 0.17
N MET A 161 -0.73 -15.40 1.15
CA MET A 161 0.01 -14.48 2.02
C MET A 161 1.12 -13.76 1.25
N ARG A 162 1.81 -14.46 0.35
CA ARG A 162 2.84 -13.88 -0.52
C ARG A 162 2.24 -12.87 -1.49
N LYS A 163 1.13 -13.23 -2.14
CA LYS A 163 0.36 -12.34 -3.02
C LYS A 163 -0.10 -11.10 -2.28
N ALA A 164 -0.71 -11.25 -1.12
CA ALA A 164 -1.13 -10.14 -0.28
C ALA A 164 0.04 -9.24 0.15
N LEU A 165 1.20 -9.82 0.49
CA LEU A 165 2.42 -9.06 0.78
C LEU A 165 2.84 -8.23 -0.43
N ILE A 166 2.90 -8.82 -1.63
CA ILE A 166 3.23 -8.10 -2.87
C ILE A 166 2.23 -6.98 -3.14
N TYR A 167 0.93 -7.27 -3.08
CA TYR A 167 -0.13 -6.29 -3.38
C TYR A 167 -0.10 -5.12 -2.39
N SER A 168 0.21 -5.38 -1.12
CA SER A 168 0.31 -4.34 -0.09
C SER A 168 1.30 -3.22 -0.47
N LEU A 169 2.33 -3.54 -1.27
CA LEU A 169 3.37 -2.59 -1.65
C LEU A 169 2.86 -1.47 -2.55
N PHE A 170 1.78 -1.72 -3.27
CA PHE A 170 1.22 -0.76 -4.22
C PHE A 170 0.29 0.26 -3.55
N GLY A 171 0.01 0.07 -2.26
CA GLY A 171 -1.01 0.85 -1.55
C GLY A 171 -2.40 0.69 -2.16
N VAL A 172 -3.32 1.57 -1.78
CA VAL A 172 -4.73 1.47 -2.16
C VAL A 172 -5.19 2.74 -2.90
N PRO A 173 -5.86 2.62 -4.06
CA PRO A 173 -6.48 3.75 -4.74
C PRO A 173 -7.65 4.33 -3.95
N TYR A 174 -8.03 5.57 -4.28
CA TYR A 174 -9.21 6.17 -3.67
C TYR A 174 -10.45 5.30 -3.93
N THR A 175 -11.13 4.93 -2.86
CA THR A 175 -12.39 4.16 -2.91
C THR A 175 -13.52 5.08 -2.44
N PRO A 176 -14.62 5.23 -3.19
CA PRO A 176 -15.70 6.18 -2.89
C PRO A 176 -16.67 5.62 -1.84
N LEU A 177 -16.16 5.04 -0.75
CA LEU A 177 -16.95 4.58 0.40
C LEU A 177 -16.88 5.63 1.51
N PRO A 178 -17.96 5.89 2.28
CA PRO A 178 -17.91 6.96 3.29
C PRO A 178 -16.84 6.76 4.37
N GLU A 179 -16.59 5.53 4.79
CA GLU A 179 -15.58 5.17 5.79
C GLU A 179 -14.16 5.50 5.33
N THR A 180 -13.92 5.46 4.02
CA THR A 180 -12.58 5.64 3.45
C THR A 180 -12.26 7.10 3.13
N ARG A 181 -13.20 8.04 3.29
CA ARG A 181 -13.00 9.47 2.97
C ARG A 181 -11.83 10.11 3.73
N SER A 182 -11.59 9.67 4.98
CA SER A 182 -10.49 10.16 5.82
C SER A 182 -9.24 9.28 5.76
N TRP A 183 -9.30 8.13 5.07
CA TRP A 183 -8.22 7.17 4.99
C TRP A 183 -7.27 7.50 3.84
N GLY A 184 -5.97 7.34 4.08
CA GLY A 184 -4.95 7.47 3.07
C GLY A 184 -4.82 6.24 2.16
N GLU A 185 -3.74 6.23 1.38
CA GLU A 185 -3.41 5.17 0.40
C GLU A 185 -2.66 3.96 1.00
N GLY A 186 -2.53 3.89 2.32
CA GLY A 186 -1.83 2.82 3.02
C GLY A 186 -2.57 1.48 3.01
N PHE A 187 -1.90 0.45 3.51
CA PHE A 187 -2.40 -0.93 3.52
C PHE A 187 -1.93 -1.66 4.78
N GLY A 188 -2.77 -2.47 5.41
CA GLY A 188 -2.45 -3.33 6.54
C GLY A 188 -2.26 -4.77 6.09
N TYR A 189 -1.02 -5.23 6.10
CA TYR A 189 -0.65 -6.64 6.02
C TYR A 189 -0.27 -7.11 7.43
N THR A 190 -1.14 -7.89 8.06
CA THR A 190 -0.94 -8.35 9.44
C THR A 190 -0.90 -9.86 9.49
N VAL A 191 0.05 -10.41 10.23
CA VAL A 191 0.19 -11.85 10.39
C VAL A 191 0.36 -12.18 11.86
N TYR A 192 -0.58 -12.91 12.43
CA TYR A 192 -0.55 -13.33 13.83
C TYR A 192 0.22 -14.65 14.00
N ARG A 193 0.93 -14.78 15.12
CA ARG A 193 1.45 -16.06 15.57
C ARG A 193 0.32 -16.90 16.15
N TYR A 194 0.25 -18.16 15.74
CA TYR A 194 -0.58 -19.15 16.40
C TYR A 194 0.28 -20.33 16.89
N GLY A 195 0.23 -20.61 18.19
CA GLY A 195 1.09 -21.64 18.78
C GLY A 195 2.60 -21.32 18.70
N GLU A 196 3.39 -22.19 18.06
CA GLU A 196 4.85 -22.03 17.99
C GLU A 196 5.28 -20.81 17.16
N GLY A 197 6.14 -19.96 17.75
CA GLY A 197 6.55 -18.67 17.14
C GLY A 197 7.65 -18.73 16.07
N THR A 198 8.09 -19.90 15.64
CA THR A 198 9.26 -20.04 14.75
C THR A 198 9.00 -19.46 13.36
N GLY A 199 7.83 -19.72 12.78
CA GLY A 199 7.43 -19.17 11.47
C GLY A 199 7.31 -17.64 11.46
N LEU A 200 6.73 -17.06 12.52
CA LEU A 200 6.60 -15.60 12.62
C LEU A 200 7.98 -14.90 12.64
N LEU A 201 8.97 -15.51 13.28
CA LEU A 201 10.32 -14.94 13.35
C LEU A 201 10.98 -14.86 11.97
N ALA A 202 10.79 -15.88 11.12
CA ALA A 202 11.32 -15.89 9.76
C ALA A 202 10.65 -14.81 8.90
N LEU A 203 9.31 -14.71 8.96
CA LEU A 203 8.57 -13.63 8.30
C LEU A 203 9.05 -12.26 8.79
N TRP A 204 9.22 -12.07 10.10
CA TRP A 204 9.73 -10.80 10.64
C TRP A 204 11.11 -10.43 10.11
N LYS A 205 12.03 -11.40 10.00
CA LYS A 205 13.35 -11.18 9.40
C LYS A 205 13.22 -10.74 7.93
N ALA A 206 12.35 -11.39 7.16
CA ALA A 206 12.08 -11.03 5.76
C ALA A 206 11.53 -9.61 5.61
N LEU A 207 10.50 -9.25 6.39
CA LEU A 207 9.91 -7.91 6.34
C LEU A 207 10.90 -6.83 6.79
N LYS A 208 11.73 -7.14 7.81
CA LYS A 208 12.82 -6.27 8.26
C LYS A 208 13.91 -6.11 7.19
N TYR A 209 14.22 -7.16 6.44
CA TYR A 209 15.15 -7.10 5.32
C TYR A 209 14.64 -6.18 4.21
N LEU A 210 13.38 -6.37 3.77
CA LEU A 210 12.70 -5.49 2.82
C LEU A 210 12.74 -4.03 3.31
N TYR A 211 12.27 -3.75 4.52
CA TYR A 211 12.25 -2.39 5.08
C TYR A 211 13.63 -1.74 5.12
N LYS A 212 14.66 -2.50 5.50
CA LYS A 212 16.05 -2.01 5.55
C LYS A 212 16.66 -1.76 4.18
N GLY A 213 16.12 -2.36 3.12
CA GLY A 213 16.55 -2.11 1.74
C GLY A 213 15.90 -0.88 1.12
N LEU A 214 14.68 -0.51 1.53
CA LEU A 214 13.95 0.64 0.98
C LEU A 214 14.69 1.98 1.20
N PRO A 215 14.64 2.97 0.32
CA PRO A 215 15.22 4.29 0.59
C PRO A 215 14.49 4.99 1.75
N TRP A 216 15.17 5.88 2.48
CA TRP A 216 14.58 6.54 3.67
C TRP A 216 13.31 7.33 3.35
N GLU A 217 13.21 7.85 2.13
CA GLU A 217 12.09 8.63 1.62
C GLU A 217 10.75 7.89 1.74
N VAL A 218 10.76 6.57 1.54
CA VAL A 218 9.56 5.73 1.62
C VAL A 218 9.45 4.97 2.94
N ARG A 219 10.34 5.18 3.92
CA ARG A 219 10.22 4.54 5.24
C ARG A 219 9.39 5.42 6.18
N LEU A 220 8.43 4.82 6.88
CA LEU A 220 7.78 5.48 8.01
C LEU A 220 8.75 5.59 9.18
N SER A 221 9.28 6.79 9.39
CA SER A 221 10.31 7.07 10.40
C SER A 221 10.02 8.36 11.15
N ARG A 222 10.51 8.45 12.40
CA ARG A 222 10.54 9.70 13.16
C ARG A 222 11.60 10.67 12.63
N LYS A 223 12.62 10.18 11.92
CA LYS A 223 13.67 10.99 11.33
C LYS A 223 13.08 11.78 10.15
N ARG A 224 13.02 13.10 10.29
CA ARG A 224 12.48 14.04 9.28
C ARG A 224 13.54 14.60 8.33
N VAL A 225 14.81 14.49 8.71
CA VAL A 225 15.92 15.14 8.01
C VAL A 225 17.14 14.24 8.03
N ILE A 226 17.90 14.21 6.93
CA ILE A 226 19.21 13.57 6.82
C ILE A 226 20.29 14.65 6.77
N GLU A 227 21.39 14.39 7.46
CA GLU A 227 22.62 15.18 7.41
C GLU A 227 23.71 14.32 6.77
N THR A 228 24.48 14.91 5.86
CA THR A 228 25.56 14.25 5.14
C THR A 228 26.59 15.27 4.68
N GLU A 229 27.78 14.80 4.31
CA GLU A 229 28.87 15.60 3.76
C GLU A 229 29.22 15.15 2.34
N ASP A 230 29.63 16.10 1.50
CA ASP A 230 30.34 15.82 0.27
C ASP A 230 31.83 16.11 0.48
N PRO A 231 32.68 15.08 0.52
CA PRO A 231 34.10 15.26 0.79
C PRO A 231 34.87 15.93 -0.36
N LEU A 232 34.35 15.87 -1.60
CA LEU A 232 35.02 16.46 -2.77
C LEU A 232 34.74 17.96 -2.89
N LEU A 233 33.52 18.38 -2.59
CA LEU A 233 33.14 19.79 -2.53
C LEU A 233 33.44 20.43 -1.18
N GLY A 234 33.69 19.65 -0.13
CA GLY A 234 33.96 20.14 1.22
C GLY A 234 32.75 20.82 1.85
N ILE A 235 31.53 20.36 1.51
CA ILE A 235 30.27 20.94 1.99
C ILE A 235 29.45 19.91 2.77
N ASP A 236 28.80 20.36 3.82
CA ASP A 236 27.82 19.59 4.57
C ASP A 236 26.40 20.02 4.16
N PHE A 237 25.43 19.12 4.14
CA PHE A 237 24.04 19.48 3.83
C PHE A 237 23.03 18.72 4.65
N ARG A 238 21.89 19.40 4.83
CA ARG A 238 20.74 18.97 5.61
C ARG A 238 19.51 18.91 4.69
N LEU A 239 18.99 17.72 4.45
CA LEU A 239 17.95 17.46 3.44
C LEU A 239 16.68 16.90 4.08
N GLY A 240 15.53 17.49 3.74
CA GLY A 240 14.21 16.99 4.10
C GLY A 240 13.80 15.77 3.27
N ASN A 241 12.72 15.10 3.69
CA ASN A 241 12.14 13.98 2.93
C ASN A 241 11.29 14.52 1.77
N PRO A 242 11.64 14.29 0.49
CA PRO A 242 10.83 14.71 -0.66
C PRO A 242 9.48 13.99 -0.77
N ASN A 243 9.30 12.84 -0.13
CA ASN A 243 8.08 12.05 -0.26
C ASN A 243 6.96 12.54 0.68
N GLY A 244 6.08 13.36 0.12
CA GLY A 244 4.85 13.83 0.76
C GLY A 244 3.71 12.80 0.80
N SER A 245 3.82 11.67 0.09
CA SER A 245 2.73 10.70 -0.07
C SER A 245 2.55 9.74 1.12
N ASP A 246 1.43 9.01 1.11
CA ASP A 246 1.10 7.93 2.05
C ASP A 246 1.81 6.60 1.73
N VAL A 247 2.61 6.53 0.65
CA VAL A 247 3.46 5.38 0.33
C VAL A 247 4.68 5.39 1.25
N LYS A 248 4.41 5.05 2.52
CA LYS A 248 5.40 4.96 3.60
C LYS A 248 5.28 3.61 4.27
N TYR A 249 6.35 2.83 4.20
CA TYR A 249 6.37 1.46 4.71
C TYR A 249 6.78 1.43 6.17
N TYR A 250 6.12 0.59 6.95
CA TYR A 250 6.46 0.32 8.34
C TYR A 250 6.55 -1.17 8.58
N THR A 251 7.60 -1.58 9.31
CA THR A 251 7.65 -2.88 9.96
C THR A 251 8.31 -2.75 11.34
N PRO A 252 7.87 -3.51 12.36
CA PRO A 252 8.53 -3.52 13.65
C PRO A 252 10.02 -3.88 13.53
N LEU A 253 10.93 -3.08 14.07
CA LEU A 253 12.38 -3.35 13.96
C LEU A 253 12.96 -4.14 15.15
N THR A 254 12.19 -4.25 16.23
CA THR A 254 12.59 -4.92 17.48
C THR A 254 11.57 -5.98 17.86
N LYS A 255 12.01 -7.03 18.56
CA LYS A 255 11.11 -8.09 19.04
C LYS A 255 10.01 -7.55 19.96
N LYS A 256 10.32 -6.56 20.80
CA LYS A 256 9.34 -5.92 21.70
C LYS A 256 8.18 -5.28 20.92
N ALA A 257 8.48 -4.67 19.77
CA ALA A 257 7.48 -4.04 18.92
C ALA A 257 6.61 -5.04 18.14
N LEU A 258 6.93 -6.34 18.17
CA LEU A 258 6.08 -7.41 17.60
C LEU A 258 4.87 -7.72 18.48
N SER A 259 4.96 -7.45 19.79
CA SER A 259 3.87 -7.73 20.73
C SER A 259 3.20 -6.46 21.21
N ALA A 260 3.62 -5.28 20.74
CA ALA A 260 2.98 -4.01 21.05
C ALA A 260 3.41 -2.95 20.04
N LEU A 261 2.47 -2.50 19.22
CA LEU A 261 2.72 -1.43 18.26
C LEU A 261 3.12 -0.15 19.00
N PRO A 262 4.17 0.58 18.55
CA PRO A 262 4.50 1.87 19.11
C PRO A 262 3.37 2.89 18.90
N LYS A 263 2.95 3.58 19.98
CA LYS A 263 1.85 4.59 19.95
C LYS A 263 1.97 5.68 18.88
N TRP A 264 3.19 5.99 18.42
CA TRP A 264 3.40 6.99 17.37
C TRP A 264 3.08 6.48 15.96
N VAL A 265 3.04 5.17 15.76
CA VAL A 265 2.74 4.51 14.48
C VAL A 265 1.25 4.28 14.32
N GLU A 266 0.55 4.02 15.43
CA GLU A 266 -0.87 3.70 15.47
C GLU A 266 -1.78 4.68 14.70
N PRO A 267 -1.59 6.02 14.77
CA PRO A 267 -2.41 6.94 13.98
C PRO A 267 -2.20 6.82 12.47
N PHE A 268 -0.98 6.48 12.03
CA PHE A 268 -0.67 6.29 10.61
C PHE A 268 -1.32 5.02 10.07
N LEU A 269 -1.32 3.93 10.84
CA LEU A 269 -1.96 2.69 10.43
C LEU A 269 -3.49 2.78 10.47
N THR A 270 -4.05 3.35 11.54
CA THR A 270 -5.51 3.53 11.69
C THR A 270 -6.06 4.48 10.63
N GLY A 271 -5.34 5.57 10.33
CA GLY A 271 -5.70 6.51 9.27
C GLY A 271 -5.29 6.06 7.87
N LYS A 272 -4.73 4.86 7.70
CA LYS A 272 -4.23 4.34 6.42
C LYS A 272 -3.25 5.28 5.71
N ARG A 273 -2.39 5.99 6.44
CA ARG A 273 -1.35 6.90 5.90
C ARG A 273 0.03 6.24 5.81
N SER A 274 0.06 4.92 5.89
CA SER A 274 1.26 4.09 5.75
C SER A 274 0.90 2.65 5.40
N ILE A 275 1.82 1.96 4.73
CA ILE A 275 1.76 0.52 4.47
C ILE A 275 2.39 -0.19 5.68
N GLY A 276 1.57 -0.84 6.49
CA GLY A 276 2.00 -1.63 7.64
C GLY A 276 2.23 -3.08 7.29
N LEU A 277 3.48 -3.53 7.40
CA LEU A 277 3.89 -4.92 7.28
C LEU A 277 4.16 -5.46 8.69
N ILE A 278 3.14 -6.03 9.32
CA ILE A 278 3.06 -6.24 10.78
C ILE A 278 2.98 -7.73 11.12
N PRO A 279 4.12 -8.37 11.43
CA PRO A 279 4.11 -9.63 12.15
C PRO A 279 3.78 -9.36 13.62
N GLU A 280 2.68 -9.92 14.11
CA GLU A 280 2.19 -9.75 15.48
C GLU A 280 2.46 -11.02 16.31
N ASN A 281 3.32 -10.89 17.32
CA ASN A 281 3.68 -11.94 18.25
C ASN A 281 2.73 -11.95 19.45
N ARG A 282 1.45 -12.20 19.14
CA ARG A 282 0.34 -12.41 20.08
C ARG A 282 -0.56 -13.49 19.52
N GLU A 283 -1.25 -14.21 20.41
CA GLU A 283 -2.30 -15.10 19.97
C GLU A 283 -3.41 -14.32 19.24
N PRO A 284 -3.93 -14.86 18.13
CA PRO A 284 -4.98 -14.22 17.35
C PRO A 284 -6.24 -14.06 18.20
N ASN A 285 -6.76 -12.83 18.24
CA ASN A 285 -8.06 -12.52 18.85
C ASN A 285 -8.93 -11.79 17.82
N PRO A 286 -10.13 -12.30 17.50
CA PRO A 286 -11.02 -11.67 16.53
C PRO A 286 -11.38 -10.21 16.87
N ARG A 287 -11.30 -9.84 18.16
CA ARG A 287 -11.59 -8.49 18.66
C ARG A 287 -10.36 -7.55 18.69
N ASP A 288 -9.19 -8.03 18.29
CA ASP A 288 -7.98 -7.22 18.25
C ASP A 288 -8.16 -6.03 17.30
N ALA A 289 -7.75 -4.84 17.75
CA ALA A 289 -7.91 -3.62 16.98
C ALA A 289 -7.15 -3.67 15.64
N LEU A 290 -5.95 -4.27 15.60
CA LEU A 290 -5.17 -4.44 14.37
C LEU A 290 -5.88 -5.40 13.41
N ALA A 291 -6.44 -6.50 13.90
CA ALA A 291 -7.19 -7.45 13.05
C ALA A 291 -8.39 -6.76 12.38
N ARG A 292 -9.11 -5.93 13.14
CA ARG A 292 -10.30 -5.20 12.68
C ARG A 292 -10.00 -4.10 11.66
N ILE A 293 -8.79 -3.54 11.67
CA ILE A 293 -8.40 -2.52 10.69
C ILE A 293 -7.55 -3.08 9.56
N SER A 294 -7.05 -4.32 9.62
CA SER A 294 -6.15 -4.87 8.62
C SER A 294 -6.89 -5.37 7.38
N GLU A 295 -6.40 -5.03 6.19
CA GLU A 295 -6.89 -5.56 4.92
C GLU A 295 -6.63 -7.07 4.85
N THR A 296 -5.51 -7.55 5.37
CA THR A 296 -5.21 -8.98 5.38
C THR A 296 -4.69 -9.42 6.76
N PRO A 297 -5.57 -9.73 7.73
CA PRO A 297 -5.19 -10.26 9.03
C PRO A 297 -5.02 -11.79 8.96
N PHE A 298 -3.89 -12.28 8.46
CA PHE A 298 -3.61 -13.72 8.41
C PHE A 298 -3.21 -14.29 9.78
N VAL A 299 -3.32 -15.61 9.91
CA VAL A 299 -2.83 -16.35 11.08
C VAL A 299 -1.88 -17.45 10.60
N LEU A 300 -0.67 -17.54 11.17
CA LEU A 300 0.26 -18.63 10.86
C LEU A 300 -0.14 -19.88 11.62
N VAL A 301 -1.00 -20.68 11.01
CA VAL A 301 -1.46 -21.95 11.55
C VAL A 301 -0.37 -23.04 11.49
N PRO A 302 -0.38 -24.04 12.39
CA PRO A 302 0.79 -24.87 12.65
C PRO A 302 1.04 -25.96 11.60
N TRP A 303 0.01 -26.33 10.83
CA TRP A 303 0.10 -27.34 9.76
C TRP A 303 0.54 -26.75 8.41
N GLU A 304 0.73 -25.44 8.33
CA GLU A 304 1.24 -24.79 7.12
C GLU A 304 2.76 -24.89 7.01
N GLU A 305 3.24 -24.81 5.78
CA GLU A 305 4.66 -24.68 5.50
C GLU A 305 5.19 -23.44 6.22
N LYS A 306 6.17 -23.65 7.11
CA LYS A 306 6.71 -22.59 7.94
C LYS A 306 7.35 -21.53 7.04
N PRO A 307 7.06 -20.23 7.23
CA PRO A 307 7.72 -19.17 6.50
C PRO A 307 9.24 -19.33 6.53
N TYR A 308 9.87 -19.14 5.38
CA TYR A 308 11.32 -19.21 5.24
C TYR A 308 11.83 -17.97 4.48
N PHE A 309 13.09 -17.61 4.72
CA PHE A 309 13.66 -16.36 4.26
C PHE A 309 15.12 -16.56 3.85
N GLU A 310 15.46 -16.11 2.65
CA GLU A 310 16.83 -16.05 2.14
C GLU A 310 17.22 -14.62 1.79
N GLU A 311 18.43 -14.22 2.18
CA GLU A 311 18.96 -12.91 1.79
C GLU A 311 19.35 -12.91 0.31
N SER A 312 18.40 -12.57 -0.56
CA SER A 312 18.65 -12.43 -1.99
C SER A 312 19.36 -11.11 -2.31
N ARG A 313 20.55 -11.18 -2.92
CA ARG A 313 21.28 -10.02 -3.42
C ARG A 313 20.53 -9.33 -4.55
N GLU A 314 19.93 -10.13 -5.44
CA GLU A 314 19.12 -9.65 -6.56
C GLU A 314 17.94 -8.81 -6.04
N PHE A 315 17.26 -9.27 -4.98
CA PHE A 315 16.20 -8.52 -4.33
C PHE A 315 16.63 -7.09 -3.96
N ARG A 316 17.79 -6.95 -3.30
CA ARG A 316 18.31 -5.62 -2.93
C ARG A 316 18.67 -4.77 -4.15
N GLN A 317 19.23 -5.38 -5.19
CA GLN A 317 19.63 -4.66 -6.40
C GLN A 317 18.43 -4.15 -7.19
N LEU A 318 17.33 -4.91 -7.22
CA LEU A 318 16.10 -4.56 -7.94
C LEU A 318 15.08 -3.78 -7.10
N LEU A 319 15.36 -3.45 -5.84
CA LEU A 319 14.47 -2.61 -5.03
C LEU A 319 14.14 -1.26 -5.69
N PRO A 320 15.09 -0.52 -6.31
CA PRO A 320 14.76 0.70 -7.06
C PRO A 320 13.82 0.43 -8.24
N ASN A 321 14.01 -0.67 -8.98
CA ASN A 321 13.12 -1.08 -10.07
C ASN A 321 11.70 -1.40 -9.55
N LEU A 322 11.59 -2.06 -8.38
CA LEU A 322 10.32 -2.30 -7.73
C LEU A 322 9.61 -0.99 -7.34
N LEU A 323 10.36 0.00 -6.84
CA LEU A 323 9.80 1.32 -6.52
C LEU A 323 9.31 2.06 -7.77
N VAL A 324 10.07 2.00 -8.88
CA VAL A 324 9.60 2.48 -10.18
C VAL A 324 8.24 1.85 -10.51
N THR A 325 8.14 0.51 -10.46
CA THR A 325 6.88 -0.20 -10.73
C THR A 325 5.74 0.28 -9.81
N VAL A 326 5.98 0.39 -8.51
CA VAL A 326 4.99 0.85 -7.52
C VAL A 326 4.47 2.24 -7.86
N PHE A 327 5.36 3.22 -8.09
CA PHE A 327 4.95 4.60 -8.36
C PHE A 327 4.27 4.77 -9.72
N LEU A 328 4.67 4.02 -10.75
CA LEU A 328 3.98 4.00 -12.04
C LEU A 328 2.56 3.44 -11.92
N HIS A 329 2.41 2.29 -11.27
CA HIS A 329 1.11 1.63 -11.12
C HIS A 329 0.16 2.44 -10.24
N ARG A 330 0.68 3.08 -9.19
CA ARG A 330 -0.05 4.04 -8.36
C ARG A 330 -0.60 5.20 -9.20
N ALA A 331 0.18 5.72 -10.15
CA ALA A 331 -0.24 6.80 -11.04
C ALA A 331 -1.30 6.35 -12.07
N LYS A 332 -1.28 5.07 -12.48
CA LYS A 332 -2.23 4.49 -13.43
C LYS A 332 -3.61 4.24 -12.82
N VAL A 333 -3.67 3.65 -11.63
CA VAL A 333 -4.93 3.32 -10.94
C VAL A 333 -5.08 4.20 -9.71
N THR A 334 -5.76 5.34 -9.89
CA THR A 334 -5.94 6.38 -8.87
C THR A 334 -7.22 6.22 -8.06
N SER A 335 -8.26 5.63 -8.65
CA SER A 335 -9.56 5.42 -8.01
C SER A 335 -10.24 4.13 -8.48
N LEU A 336 -11.17 3.62 -7.67
CA LEU A 336 -12.06 2.51 -8.02
C LEU A 336 -13.52 2.98 -8.05
N GLY A 337 -14.28 2.60 -9.06
CA GLY A 337 -15.70 2.95 -9.16
C GLY A 337 -16.43 2.23 -10.29
N GLY A 338 -17.71 2.55 -10.45
CA GLY A 338 -18.53 2.08 -11.58
C GLY A 338 -18.83 0.58 -11.53
N GLU A 339 -18.90 -0.02 -12.73
CA GLU A 339 -19.33 -1.41 -12.93
C GLU A 339 -18.45 -2.43 -12.21
N VAL A 340 -17.14 -2.19 -12.09
CA VAL A 340 -16.25 -3.18 -11.48
C VAL A 340 -16.46 -3.28 -9.97
N MET A 341 -16.80 -2.18 -9.29
CA MET A 341 -17.18 -2.22 -7.87
C MET A 341 -18.51 -2.95 -7.65
N ARG A 342 -19.43 -2.89 -8.63
CA ARG A 342 -20.68 -3.65 -8.60
C ARG A 342 -20.42 -5.16 -8.74
N GLU A 343 -19.56 -5.56 -9.68
CA GLU A 343 -19.17 -6.97 -9.85
C GLU A 343 -18.45 -7.49 -8.59
N PHE A 344 -17.56 -6.70 -8.01
CA PHE A 344 -16.92 -7.03 -6.74
C PHE A 344 -17.94 -7.19 -5.60
N ARG A 345 -18.93 -6.29 -5.50
CA ARG A 345 -20.01 -6.37 -4.50
C ARG A 345 -20.80 -7.68 -4.61
N GLU A 346 -21.18 -8.09 -5.81
CA GLU A 346 -21.91 -9.34 -6.03
C GLU A 346 -21.08 -10.54 -5.58
N ARG A 347 -19.80 -10.57 -5.96
CA ARG A 347 -18.89 -11.65 -5.56
C ARG A 347 -18.59 -11.67 -4.07
N TYR A 348 -18.54 -10.49 -3.44
CA TYR A 348 -18.40 -10.39 -1.99
C TYR A 348 -19.60 -11.03 -1.27
N ILE A 349 -20.83 -10.75 -1.71
CA ILE A 349 -22.03 -11.37 -1.11
C ILE A 349 -21.99 -12.90 -1.26
N GLU A 350 -21.59 -13.40 -2.43
CA GLU A 350 -21.41 -14.84 -2.63
C GLU A 350 -20.35 -15.46 -1.72
N LEU A 351 -19.22 -14.77 -1.50
CA LEU A 351 -18.19 -15.18 -0.54
C LEU A 351 -18.76 -15.28 0.88
N ARG A 352 -19.61 -14.33 1.31
CA ARG A 352 -20.25 -14.39 2.63
C ARG A 352 -21.14 -15.61 2.79
N GLU A 353 -21.90 -15.94 1.75
CA GLU A 353 -22.74 -17.14 1.76
C GLU A 353 -21.94 -18.43 1.72
N TRP A 354 -20.88 -18.48 0.93
CA TRP A 354 -19.94 -19.61 0.95
C TRP A 354 -19.39 -19.82 2.37
N GLY A 355 -18.91 -18.76 3.03
CA GLY A 355 -18.37 -18.86 4.39
C GLY A 355 -19.40 -19.37 5.41
N ARG A 356 -20.68 -18.94 5.31
CA ARG A 356 -21.76 -19.50 6.14
C ARG A 356 -22.04 -20.97 5.86
N ARG A 357 -21.96 -21.41 4.60
CA ARG A 357 -22.18 -22.82 4.24
C ARG A 357 -21.04 -23.71 4.70
N GLU A 358 -19.81 -23.24 4.56
CA GLU A 358 -18.60 -24.02 4.87
C GLU A 358 -18.37 -24.11 6.38
N TYR A 359 -18.49 -22.98 7.09
CA TYR A 359 -18.11 -22.86 8.50
C TYR A 359 -19.29 -22.69 9.44
N GLY A 360 -20.53 -22.65 8.94
CA GLY A 360 -21.73 -22.60 9.77
C GLY A 360 -21.67 -21.53 10.88
N ARG A 361 -21.72 -22.00 12.12
CA ARG A 361 -21.81 -21.16 13.31
C ARG A 361 -20.56 -20.31 13.53
N GLU A 362 -19.39 -20.86 13.28
CA GLU A 362 -18.09 -20.20 13.47
C GLU A 362 -17.98 -18.93 12.60
N PHE A 363 -18.53 -18.96 11.39
CA PHE A 363 -18.57 -17.77 10.53
C PHE A 363 -19.58 -16.71 11.00
N GLU A 364 -20.74 -17.15 11.47
CA GLU A 364 -21.79 -16.26 11.97
C GLU A 364 -21.32 -15.45 13.18
N VAL A 365 -20.72 -16.13 14.16
CA VAL A 365 -20.21 -15.50 15.38
C VAL A 365 -19.01 -14.59 15.11
N LEU A 366 -18.24 -14.88 14.06
CA LEU A 366 -17.19 -13.98 13.59
C LEU A 366 -17.75 -12.69 13.01
N SER A 367 -18.98 -12.69 12.51
CA SER A 367 -19.57 -11.54 11.82
C SER A 367 -20.12 -10.45 12.75
N VAL A 368 -20.01 -10.64 14.07
CA VAL A 368 -20.49 -9.68 15.09
C VAL A 368 -19.74 -8.33 15.03
N PRO A 369 -20.34 -7.23 15.52
CA PRO A 369 -19.74 -5.90 15.45
C PRO A 369 -18.34 -5.76 16.06
N SER A 370 -18.05 -6.48 17.15
CA SER A 370 -16.76 -6.41 17.83
C SER A 370 -15.63 -7.18 17.14
N SER A 371 -15.93 -7.99 16.11
CA SER A 371 -14.97 -8.89 15.45
C SER A 371 -14.41 -8.31 14.15
N PHE A 372 -13.26 -8.85 13.70
CA PHE A 372 -12.59 -8.47 12.45
C PHE A 372 -13.45 -8.72 11.21
N LEU A 373 -14.36 -9.70 11.28
CA LEU A 373 -15.25 -10.08 10.19
C LEU A 373 -16.59 -9.33 10.24
N ASN A 374 -16.68 -8.22 11.00
CA ASN A 374 -17.82 -7.32 10.95
C ASN A 374 -18.16 -6.95 9.50
N ASN A 375 -19.38 -7.25 9.05
CA ASN A 375 -19.77 -7.19 7.64
C ASN A 375 -19.39 -5.89 6.94
N ARG A 376 -19.70 -4.73 7.55
CA ARG A 376 -19.43 -3.41 6.95
C ARG A 376 -17.93 -3.10 6.89
N THR A 377 -17.23 -3.29 8.00
CA THR A 377 -15.80 -3.01 8.08
C THR A 377 -15.01 -3.93 7.15
N ARG A 378 -15.36 -5.23 7.14
CA ARG A 378 -14.72 -6.24 6.30
C ARG A 378 -14.93 -5.98 4.82
N TYR A 379 -16.16 -5.62 4.39
CA TYR A 379 -16.41 -5.22 3.00
C TYR A 379 -15.51 -4.06 2.56
N VAL A 380 -15.42 -3.01 3.39
CA VAL A 380 -14.56 -1.85 3.09
C VAL A 380 -13.10 -2.28 2.94
N LEU A 381 -12.60 -3.13 3.83
CA LEU A 381 -11.22 -3.60 3.79
C LEU A 381 -10.95 -4.54 2.60
N ASP A 382 -11.91 -5.39 2.22
CA ASP A 382 -11.78 -6.26 1.04
C ASP A 382 -11.89 -5.45 -0.26
N ALA A 383 -12.67 -4.38 -0.29
CA ALA A 383 -12.66 -3.41 -1.40
C ALA A 383 -11.31 -2.69 -1.51
N ARG A 384 -10.65 -2.41 -0.38
CA ARG A 384 -9.27 -1.86 -0.39
C ARG A 384 -8.25 -2.89 -0.86
N LEU A 385 -8.39 -4.15 -0.46
CA LEU A 385 -7.59 -5.26 -1.02
C LEU A 385 -7.77 -5.36 -2.53
N PHE A 386 -9.01 -5.31 -3.01
CA PHE A 386 -9.33 -5.22 -4.43
C PHE A 386 -8.63 -4.05 -5.13
N GLY A 387 -8.55 -2.89 -4.49
CA GLY A 387 -7.79 -1.74 -4.99
C GLY A 387 -6.28 -1.97 -5.07
N ALA A 388 -5.68 -2.58 -4.04
CA ALA A 388 -4.26 -2.91 -4.04
C ALA A 388 -3.91 -3.93 -5.13
N VAL A 389 -4.73 -4.97 -5.29
CA VAL A 389 -4.56 -5.96 -6.36
C VAL A 389 -4.76 -5.32 -7.73
N SER A 390 -5.73 -4.41 -7.88
CA SER A 390 -5.95 -3.66 -9.13
C SER A 390 -4.75 -2.79 -9.50
N ARG A 391 -4.12 -2.12 -8.51
CA ARG A 391 -2.87 -1.38 -8.74
C ARG A 391 -1.75 -2.31 -9.19
N PHE A 392 -1.53 -3.43 -8.52
CA PHE A 392 -0.52 -4.40 -8.94
C PHE A 392 -0.74 -4.88 -10.38
N ARG A 393 -1.99 -5.24 -10.73
CA ARG A 393 -2.35 -5.67 -12.10
C ARG A 393 -2.35 -4.52 -13.11
N GLY A 394 -2.41 -3.28 -12.65
CA GLY A 394 -2.49 -2.08 -13.47
C GLY A 394 -3.88 -1.82 -14.06
N GLU A 395 -4.88 -2.64 -13.74
CA GLU A 395 -6.28 -2.47 -14.12
C GLU A 395 -7.20 -3.28 -13.19
N PRO A 396 -8.43 -2.80 -12.91
CA PRO A 396 -9.44 -3.56 -12.18
C PRO A 396 -10.15 -4.56 -13.12
N GLY A 397 -10.58 -5.71 -12.61
CA GLY A 397 -11.38 -6.66 -13.40
C GLY A 397 -11.62 -8.02 -12.74
N ARG A 398 -12.26 -8.94 -13.48
CA ARG A 398 -12.67 -10.28 -12.97
C ARG A 398 -11.56 -11.11 -12.36
N ARG A 399 -10.35 -11.05 -12.93
CA ARG A 399 -9.18 -11.76 -12.40
C ARG A 399 -8.79 -11.23 -11.02
N VAL A 400 -8.81 -9.91 -10.85
CA VAL A 400 -8.56 -9.23 -9.57
C VAL A 400 -9.58 -9.67 -8.53
N VAL A 401 -10.88 -9.68 -8.90
CA VAL A 401 -11.95 -10.15 -7.99
C VAL A 401 -11.69 -11.59 -7.51
N ARG A 402 -11.32 -12.51 -8.41
CA ARG A 402 -10.98 -13.89 -8.04
C ARG A 402 -9.78 -13.99 -7.09
N GLU A 403 -8.74 -13.19 -7.30
CA GLU A 403 -7.57 -13.15 -6.41
C GLU A 403 -7.94 -12.63 -5.01
N VAL A 404 -8.79 -11.62 -4.92
CA VAL A 404 -9.29 -11.09 -3.64
C VAL A 404 -10.14 -12.12 -2.92
N VAL A 405 -11.03 -12.82 -3.64
CA VAL A 405 -11.84 -13.91 -3.09
C VAL A 405 -10.95 -14.99 -2.49
N GLY A 406 -9.95 -15.49 -3.23
CA GLY A 406 -9.04 -16.52 -2.72
C GLY A 406 -8.28 -16.10 -1.45
N ILE A 407 -7.77 -14.85 -1.41
CA ILE A 407 -7.14 -14.31 -0.19
C ILE A 407 -8.14 -14.23 0.98
N SER A 408 -9.37 -13.81 0.71
CA SER A 408 -10.40 -13.66 1.73
C SER A 408 -10.86 -15.02 2.27
N GLU A 409 -10.99 -16.03 1.41
CA GLU A 409 -11.23 -17.42 1.79
C GLU A 409 -10.10 -17.91 2.71
N ALA A 410 -8.84 -17.73 2.32
CA ALA A 410 -7.70 -18.12 3.15
C ALA A 410 -7.74 -17.47 4.54
N ILE A 411 -8.07 -16.17 4.64
CA ILE A 411 -8.24 -15.48 5.93
C ILE A 411 -9.39 -16.11 6.74
N ILE A 412 -10.55 -16.34 6.13
CA ILE A 412 -11.70 -16.94 6.84
C ILE A 412 -11.32 -18.33 7.38
N ASN A 413 -10.62 -19.14 6.58
CA ASN A 413 -10.17 -20.47 6.97
C ASN A 413 -9.24 -20.42 8.18
N ASP A 414 -8.24 -19.53 8.15
CA ASP A 414 -7.29 -19.32 9.25
C ASP A 414 -8.03 -19.02 10.57
N TRP A 415 -8.97 -18.07 10.54
CA TRP A 415 -9.70 -17.63 11.73
C TRP A 415 -10.77 -18.61 12.20
N ALA A 416 -11.37 -19.39 11.29
CA ALA A 416 -12.29 -20.45 11.66
C ALA A 416 -11.59 -21.51 12.53
N VAL A 417 -10.35 -21.87 12.20
CA VAL A 417 -9.60 -22.81 13.04
C VAL A 417 -9.24 -22.20 14.40
N VAL A 418 -8.78 -20.94 14.42
CA VAL A 418 -8.50 -20.23 15.69
C VAL A 418 -9.69 -20.30 16.63
N ILE A 419 -10.90 -20.01 16.15
CA ILE A 419 -12.08 -20.00 17.02
C ILE A 419 -12.48 -21.40 17.45
N LYS A 420 -12.42 -22.38 16.54
CA LYS A 420 -12.74 -23.76 16.84
C LYS A 420 -11.86 -24.33 17.96
N GLU A 421 -10.59 -23.94 17.98
CA GLU A 421 -9.62 -24.38 18.99
C GLU A 421 -9.63 -23.51 20.27
N ASN A 422 -10.39 -22.41 20.30
CA ASN A 422 -10.51 -21.51 21.45
C ASN A 422 -11.98 -21.34 21.90
N PRO A 423 -12.54 -22.32 22.64
CA PRO A 423 -13.95 -22.32 23.04
C PRO A 423 -14.40 -21.08 23.82
N GLU A 424 -13.53 -20.48 24.62
CA GLU A 424 -13.86 -19.28 25.40
C GLU A 424 -14.15 -18.06 24.48
N ILE A 425 -13.38 -17.93 23.40
CA ILE A 425 -13.59 -16.88 22.39
C ILE A 425 -14.91 -17.14 21.67
N LEU A 426 -15.17 -18.39 21.26
CA LEU A 426 -16.40 -18.80 20.61
C LEU A 426 -17.63 -18.45 21.45
N ILE A 427 -17.70 -18.91 22.71
CA ILE A 427 -18.84 -18.66 23.63
C ILE A 427 -19.06 -17.16 23.81
N SER A 428 -17.99 -16.38 23.92
CA SER A 428 -18.06 -14.93 24.07
C SER A 428 -18.61 -14.23 22.83
N LEU A 429 -18.26 -14.70 21.63
CA LEU A 429 -18.82 -14.18 20.37
C LEU A 429 -20.27 -14.64 20.16
N GLU A 430 -20.62 -15.86 20.56
CA GLU A 430 -21.99 -16.37 20.51
C GLU A 430 -22.97 -15.54 21.35
N ARG A 431 -22.59 -15.23 22.59
CA ARG A 431 -23.39 -14.37 23.48
C ARG A 431 -23.63 -12.98 22.91
N GLU A 432 -22.69 -12.48 22.10
CA GLU A 432 -22.87 -11.22 21.39
C GLU A 432 -23.79 -11.42 20.18
N TYR A 433 -23.54 -12.44 19.36
CA TYR A 433 -24.35 -12.78 18.18
C TYR A 433 -25.84 -12.94 18.51
N GLU A 434 -26.17 -13.67 19.57
CA GLU A 434 -27.55 -13.91 20.01
C GLU A 434 -28.31 -12.64 20.41
N ARG A 435 -27.62 -11.53 20.70
CA ARG A 435 -28.26 -10.23 20.96
C ARG A 435 -28.78 -9.56 19.70
N TYR A 436 -28.19 -9.87 18.54
CA TYR A 436 -28.44 -9.16 17.27
C TYR A 436 -29.27 -9.97 16.28
N VAL A 437 -29.56 -11.23 16.59
CA VAL A 437 -30.13 -12.19 15.64
C VAL A 437 -31.35 -12.87 16.25
N PRO A 438 -32.47 -12.97 15.52
CA PRO A 438 -33.67 -13.65 16.00
C PRO A 438 -33.44 -15.15 16.15
N ARG A 439 -34.16 -15.80 17.08
CA ARG A 439 -34.06 -17.26 17.33
C ARG A 439 -34.62 -18.14 16.21
N ASP A 440 -35.41 -17.57 15.31
CA ASP A 440 -36.02 -18.26 14.18
C ASP A 440 -35.00 -18.39 13.04
N VAL A 441 -34.68 -19.62 12.64
CA VAL A 441 -33.64 -19.93 11.63
C VAL A 441 -33.91 -19.25 10.28
N ARG A 442 -35.18 -19.15 9.88
CA ARG A 442 -35.57 -18.55 8.61
C ARG A 442 -35.42 -17.03 8.68
N ALA A 443 -35.84 -16.42 9.78
CA ALA A 443 -35.66 -15.01 10.03
C ALA A 443 -34.16 -14.65 10.18
N GLN A 444 -33.37 -15.48 10.85
CA GLN A 444 -31.92 -15.31 10.97
C GLN A 444 -31.26 -15.29 9.59
N ARG A 445 -31.57 -16.27 8.73
CA ARG A 445 -31.02 -16.32 7.37
C ARG A 445 -31.38 -15.07 6.56
N ALA A 446 -32.63 -14.62 6.62
CA ALA A 446 -33.06 -13.41 5.91
C ALA A 446 -32.36 -12.16 6.45
N LEU A 447 -32.26 -12.02 7.78
CA LEU A 447 -31.60 -10.88 8.41
C LEU A 447 -30.10 -10.83 8.07
N MET A 448 -29.41 -11.97 8.01
CA MET A 448 -28.00 -12.03 7.62
C MET A 448 -27.77 -11.57 6.17
N LEU A 449 -28.66 -11.92 5.24
CA LEU A 449 -28.61 -11.41 3.87
C LEU A 449 -28.81 -9.89 3.83
N ILE A 450 -29.76 -9.38 4.62
CA ILE A 450 -30.00 -7.94 4.75
C ILE A 450 -28.77 -7.22 5.32
N TYR A 451 -28.10 -7.81 6.31
CA TYR A 451 -26.84 -7.29 6.83
C TYR A 451 -25.73 -7.19 5.77
N ASP A 452 -25.61 -8.17 4.87
CA ASP A 452 -24.62 -8.14 3.79
C ASP A 452 -24.94 -7.06 2.75
N ILE A 453 -26.22 -6.91 2.37
CA ILE A 453 -26.67 -5.86 1.44
C ILE A 453 -26.39 -4.48 2.05
N ALA A 454 -26.71 -4.29 3.33
CA ALA A 454 -26.51 -3.02 4.02
C ALA A 454 -25.01 -2.68 4.18
N ALA A 455 -24.18 -3.69 4.43
CA ALA A 455 -22.73 -3.54 4.55
C ALA A 455 -22.07 -3.05 3.26
N THR A 456 -22.67 -3.36 2.12
CA THR A 456 -22.17 -3.01 0.79
C THR A 456 -22.81 -1.74 0.22
N SER A 457 -23.77 -1.14 0.93
CA SER A 457 -24.39 0.13 0.56
C SER A 457 -23.50 1.31 0.96
N THR A 458 -23.39 2.32 0.08
CA THR A 458 -22.64 3.54 0.34
C THR A 458 -23.16 4.27 1.58
N GLU A 459 -24.47 4.50 1.70
CA GLU A 459 -25.05 5.25 2.85
C GLU A 459 -25.49 4.32 3.99
N GLY A 460 -25.34 3.00 3.82
CA GLY A 460 -25.94 1.99 4.68
C GLY A 460 -27.47 1.95 4.57
N GLU A 461 -28.02 2.55 3.51
CA GLU A 461 -29.43 2.56 3.16
C GLU A 461 -29.68 1.55 2.04
N MET A 462 -30.80 0.84 2.11
CA MET A 462 -31.23 -0.15 1.12
C MET A 462 -32.65 0.17 0.69
N THR A 463 -33.04 -0.15 -0.54
CA THR A 463 -34.46 -0.04 -0.90
C THR A 463 -35.22 -1.31 -0.51
N ALA A 464 -36.51 -1.17 -0.23
CA ALA A 464 -37.38 -2.33 -0.01
C ALA A 464 -37.34 -3.30 -1.21
N GLU A 465 -37.30 -2.79 -2.45
CA GLU A 465 -37.18 -3.65 -3.63
C GLU A 465 -35.83 -4.38 -3.69
N GLU A 466 -34.73 -3.73 -3.31
CA GLU A 466 -33.41 -4.36 -3.28
C GLU A 466 -33.38 -5.53 -2.29
N VAL A 467 -33.93 -5.32 -1.09
CA VAL A 467 -34.05 -6.36 -0.05
C VAL A 467 -34.90 -7.52 -0.55
N VAL A 468 -36.13 -7.25 -1.01
CA VAL A 468 -37.06 -8.30 -1.48
C VAL A 468 -36.47 -9.06 -2.67
N ARG A 469 -35.92 -8.35 -3.67
CA ARG A 469 -35.29 -8.98 -4.85
C ARG A 469 -34.15 -9.91 -4.44
N THR A 470 -33.35 -9.51 -3.44
CA THR A 470 -32.22 -10.31 -2.97
C THR A 470 -32.69 -11.53 -2.18
N LEU A 471 -33.72 -11.40 -1.33
CA LEU A 471 -34.30 -12.56 -0.65
C LEU A 471 -34.90 -13.54 -1.66
N VAL A 472 -35.64 -13.05 -2.66
CA VAL A 472 -36.25 -13.90 -3.70
C VAL A 472 -35.19 -14.64 -4.52
N SER A 473 -34.14 -13.95 -4.97
CA SER A 473 -33.06 -14.59 -5.74
C SER A 473 -32.29 -15.65 -4.94
N ARG A 474 -32.41 -15.65 -3.61
CA ARG A 474 -31.75 -16.59 -2.69
C ARG A 474 -32.72 -17.63 -2.09
N GLY A 475 -33.90 -17.81 -2.70
CA GLY A 475 -34.80 -18.94 -2.43
C GLY A 475 -35.96 -18.64 -1.48
N PHE A 476 -36.22 -17.38 -1.13
CA PHE A 476 -37.45 -17.00 -0.43
C PHE A 476 -38.59 -16.79 -1.44
N SER A 477 -39.83 -17.11 -1.08
CA SER A 477 -40.97 -16.66 -1.89
C SER A 477 -41.15 -15.15 -1.75
N ARG A 478 -41.76 -14.50 -2.74
CA ARG A 478 -42.00 -13.06 -2.69
C ARG A 478 -42.87 -12.66 -1.50
N THR A 479 -43.88 -13.47 -1.18
CA THR A 479 -44.77 -13.26 -0.03
C THR A 479 -44.00 -13.34 1.28
N ASP A 480 -43.20 -14.40 1.46
CA ASP A 480 -42.38 -14.58 2.66
C ASP A 480 -41.36 -13.45 2.84
N ALA A 481 -40.75 -12.98 1.75
CA ALA A 481 -39.77 -11.90 1.79
C ALA A 481 -40.41 -10.58 2.27
N LEU A 482 -41.63 -10.29 1.83
CA LEU A 482 -42.40 -9.11 2.28
C LEU A 482 -42.81 -9.25 3.76
N GLU A 483 -43.32 -10.40 4.16
CA GLU A 483 -43.70 -10.67 5.56
C GLU A 483 -42.51 -10.56 6.51
N LEU A 484 -41.35 -11.12 6.14
CA LEU A 484 -40.12 -11.01 6.91
C LEU A 484 -39.63 -9.57 7.00
N LEU A 485 -39.71 -8.82 5.90
CA LEU A 485 -39.34 -7.40 5.89
C LEU A 485 -40.21 -6.58 6.85
N GLU A 486 -41.53 -6.73 6.78
CA GLU A 486 -42.45 -6.08 7.73
C GLU A 486 -42.17 -6.51 9.18
N ARG A 487 -41.91 -7.81 9.40
CA ARG A 487 -41.58 -8.34 10.72
C ARG A 487 -40.31 -7.67 11.26
N PHE A 488 -39.26 -7.51 10.45
CA PHE A 488 -38.03 -6.85 10.87
C PHE A 488 -38.21 -5.36 11.18
N ILE A 489 -39.09 -4.66 10.45
CA ILE A 489 -39.44 -3.26 10.76
C ILE A 489 -40.19 -3.20 12.10
N LYS A 490 -41.23 -4.03 12.28
CA LYS A 490 -42.05 -4.07 13.52
C LYS A 490 -41.23 -4.45 14.76
N THR A 491 -40.26 -5.35 14.61
CA THR A 491 -39.40 -5.81 15.70
C THR A 491 -38.17 -4.93 15.92
N GLY A 492 -37.97 -3.89 15.10
CA GLY A 492 -36.92 -2.89 15.29
C GLY A 492 -35.53 -3.32 14.82
N TYR A 493 -35.41 -4.33 13.94
CA TYR A 493 -34.16 -4.63 13.24
C TYR A 493 -33.92 -3.67 12.06
N LEU A 494 -34.99 -3.16 11.47
CA LEU A 494 -34.97 -2.18 10.40
C LEU A 494 -35.81 -0.96 10.77
N TYR A 495 -35.42 0.21 10.29
CA TYR A 495 -36.25 1.41 10.31
C TYR A 495 -36.24 2.10 8.95
N GLU A 496 -37.27 2.90 8.71
CA GLU A 496 -37.48 3.62 7.46
C GLU A 496 -37.19 5.12 7.68
N PRO A 497 -35.95 5.61 7.43
CA PRO A 497 -35.63 7.03 7.55
C PRO A 497 -36.42 7.91 6.57
N PHE A 498 -36.73 7.38 5.39
CA PHE A 498 -37.51 8.03 4.34
C PHE A 498 -38.36 6.97 3.63
N PRO A 499 -39.54 7.34 3.09
CA PRO A 499 -40.39 6.39 2.36
C PRO A 499 -39.60 5.61 1.28
N GLY A 500 -39.65 4.28 1.36
CA GLY A 500 -38.97 3.33 0.46
C GLY A 500 -37.51 3.05 0.79
N LYS A 501 -36.91 3.74 1.77
CA LYS A 501 -35.52 3.55 2.20
C LYS A 501 -35.45 2.90 3.56
N LEU A 502 -34.72 1.79 3.66
CA LEU A 502 -34.53 0.99 4.86
C LEU A 502 -33.10 1.13 5.39
N LYS A 503 -32.97 1.13 6.71
CA LYS A 503 -31.68 1.14 7.41
C LYS A 503 -31.70 0.19 8.59
N LEU A 504 -30.58 -0.48 8.83
CA LEU A 504 -30.43 -1.35 9.99
C LEU A 504 -30.36 -0.54 11.28
N VAL A 505 -31.07 -1.03 12.30
CA VAL A 505 -30.91 -0.59 13.69
C VAL A 505 -29.71 -1.36 14.26
N ARG A 506 -28.74 -0.64 14.84
CA ARG A 506 -27.49 -1.20 15.37
C ARG A 506 -27.61 -1.60 16.81
#